data_AF-A0A3C0JJ16-F1
#
_entry.id   AF-A0A3C0JJ16-F1
#
_cell.length_a   1.000
_cell.length_b   1.000
_cell.length_c   1.000
_cell.angle_alpha   90.00
_cell.angle_beta   90.00
_cell.angle_gamma   90.00
#
_symmetry.space_group_name_H-M   'P 1'
#
loop_
_entity.id
_entity.type
_entity.pdbx_description
1 polymer ?
#
loop_
_entity_poly.entity_id
_entity_poly.type
_entity_poly.pdbx_seq_one_letter_code
_entity_poly.pdbx_strand_id
1 'polypeptide(L)' 'VWGGGWLGSMGVYDFAGGIVVHITAGVAALVAALVIGPRKGFPTTPMPPHNLSMTIAGAGMLWVGWFGF' A
#
# COMPACT_ATOMS: atom_id res chain seq x y z
N VAL A 1 -8.54 -13.49 -7.71
CA VAL A 1 -9.88 -12.93 -7.39
C VAL A 1 -10.63 -12.60 -8.67
N TRP A 2 -10.09 -11.80 -9.60
CA TRP A 2 -10.82 -11.37 -10.81
C TRP A 2 -10.70 -12.26 -12.06
N GLY A 3 -9.69 -13.13 -12.13
CA GLY A 3 -9.42 -13.95 -13.32
C GLY A 3 -10.13 -15.32 -13.35
N GLY A 4 -11.29 -15.49 -12.71
CA GLY A 4 -11.99 -16.78 -12.68
C GLY A 4 -11.29 -17.90 -11.88
N GLY A 5 -10.35 -17.54 -11.00
CA GLY A 5 -9.64 -18.49 -10.15
C GLY A 5 -10.41 -18.92 -8.90
N TRP A 6 -9.85 -19.87 -8.16
CA TRP A 6 -10.48 -20.52 -7.01
C TRP A 6 -11.08 -19.57 -5.96
N LEU A 7 -10.43 -18.45 -5.64
CA LEU A 7 -10.96 -17.44 -4.70
C LEU A 7 -12.30 -16.86 -5.18
N GLY A 8 -12.42 -16.58 -6.48
CA GLY A 8 -13.69 -16.14 -7.06
C GLY A 8 -14.74 -17.25 -7.01
N SER A 9 -14.34 -18.49 -7.28
CA SER A 9 -15.21 -19.67 -7.18
C SER A 9 -15.73 -19.95 -5.77
N MET A 10 -14.99 -19.53 -4.73
CA MET A 10 -15.43 -19.60 -3.33
C MET A 10 -16.34 -18.43 -2.91
N GLY A 11 -16.67 -17.51 -3.81
CA GLY A 11 -17.54 -16.36 -3.52
C GLY A 11 -16.84 -15.18 -2.85
N VAL A 12 -15.52 -15.05 -2.98
CA VAL A 12 -14.79 -13.87 -2.48
C VAL A 12 -15.10 -12.66 -3.34
N TYR A 13 -15.61 -11.60 -2.70
CA TYR A 13 -15.84 -10.30 -3.34
C TYR A 13 -14.70 -9.34 -3.04
N ASP A 14 -14.08 -8.86 -4.11
CA ASP A 14 -13.11 -7.78 -4.07
C ASP A 14 -13.46 -6.85 -5.24
N PHE A 15 -13.98 -5.66 -4.96
CA PHE A 15 -14.49 -4.80 -6.04
C PHE A 15 -13.37 -4.04 -6.74
N ALA A 16 -12.51 -3.37 -5.95
CA ALA A 16 -11.44 -2.49 -6.44
C ALA A 16 -10.04 -2.91 -5.95
N GLY A 17 -9.85 -4.16 -5.50
CA GLY A 17 -8.52 -4.70 -5.26
C GLY A 17 -8.04 -4.52 -3.83
N GLY A 18 -8.95 -4.59 -2.87
CA GLY A 18 -8.59 -4.70 -1.45
C GLY A 18 -7.64 -5.87 -1.21
N ILE A 19 -7.88 -7.02 -1.82
CA ILE A 19 -6.99 -8.17 -1.75
C ILE A 19 -5.90 -8.06 -2.82
N VAL A 20 -6.29 -7.90 -4.09
CA VAL A 20 -5.37 -8.01 -5.23
C VAL A 20 -4.29 -6.92 -5.24
N VAL A 21 -4.61 -5.71 -4.76
CA VAL A 21 -3.71 -4.55 -4.77
C VAL A 21 -3.20 -4.21 -3.37
N HIS A 22 -4.09 -4.03 -2.39
CA HIS A 22 -3.71 -3.43 -1.11
C HIS A 22 -3.11 -4.43 -0.12
N ILE A 23 -3.75 -5.58 0.10
CA ILE A 23 -3.22 -6.61 1.01
C ILE A 23 -1.92 -7.17 0.45
N THR A 24 -1.86 -7.47 -0.85
CA THR A 24 -0.63 -7.97 -1.48
C THR A 24 0.53 -6.98 -1.32
N ALA A 25 0.32 -5.70 -1.68
CA ALA A 25 1.35 -4.68 -1.56
C ALA A 25 1.74 -4.41 -0.09
N GLY A 26 0.76 -4.35 0.82
CA GLY A 26 0.98 -4.09 2.24
C GLY A 26 1.77 -5.20 2.94
N VAL A 27 1.39 -6.47 2.71
CA VAL A 27 2.10 -7.62 3.27
C VAL A 27 3.51 -7.73 2.66
N ALA A 28 3.65 -7.54 1.35
CA ALA A 28 4.95 -7.53 0.70
C ALA A 28 5.87 -6.43 1.26
N ALA A 29 5.36 -5.21 1.43
CA ALA A 29 6.10 -4.09 1.99
C ALA A 29 6.53 -4.36 3.45
N LEU A 30 5.66 -4.95 4.27
CA LEU A 30 5.98 -5.34 5.64
C LEU A 30 7.10 -6.39 5.67
N VAL A 31 6.94 -7.47 4.91
CA VAL A 31 7.95 -8.55 4.85
C VAL A 31 9.28 -7.99 4.33
N ALA A 32 9.26 -7.17 3.28
CA ALA A 32 10.45 -6.53 2.75
C ALA A 32 11.13 -5.63 3.79
N ALA A 33 10.37 -4.84 4.55
CA ALA A 33 10.91 -3.99 5.62
C ALA A 33 11.56 -4.81 6.74
N LEU A 34 11.00 -5.98 7.08
CA LEU A 34 11.58 -6.89 8.07
C LEU A 34 12.87 -7.55 7.56
N VAL A 35 12.90 -7.97 6.30
CA VAL A 35 14.07 -8.65 5.69
C VAL A 35 15.23 -7.68 5.44
N ILE A 36 14.95 -6.48 4.93
CA ILE A 36 15.97 -5.44 4.71
C ILE A 36 16.50 -4.90 6.04
N GLY A 37 15.63 -4.85 7.06
CA GLY A 37 15.93 -4.31 8.38
C GLY A 37 15.73 -2.79 8.49
N PRO A 38 15.75 -2.26 9.71
CA PRO A 38 15.47 -0.85 9.96
C PRO A 38 16.60 0.06 9.46
N ARG A 39 16.23 1.26 8.98
CA ARG A 39 17.20 2.31 8.68
C ARG A 39 17.96 2.75 9.94
N LYS A 40 19.22 3.18 9.77
CA LYS A 40 20.03 3.73 10.87
C LYS A 40 19.29 4.89 11.56
N GLY A 41 19.24 4.84 12.90
CA GLY A 41 18.53 5.82 13.71
C GLY A 41 17.05 5.51 13.95
N PHE A 42 16.45 4.50 13.31
CA PHE A 42 15.10 4.04 13.67
C PHE A 42 15.18 3.16 14.94
N PRO A 43 14.30 3.32 15.94
CA PRO A 43 13.20 4.30 16.06
C PRO A 43 13.56 5.57 16.88
N THR A 44 14.82 5.75 17.26
CA THR A 44 15.23 6.72 18.30
C THR A 44 15.48 8.13 17.78
N THR A 45 15.85 8.29 16.51
CA THR A 45 16.08 9.59 15.88
C THR A 45 14.84 10.00 15.08
N PRO A 46 14.23 11.18 15.37
CA PRO A 46 13.13 11.71 14.56
C PRO A 46 13.56 11.91 13.10
N MET A 47 12.69 11.53 12.16
CA MET A 47 12.95 11.63 10.72
C MET A 47 11.81 12.38 10.03
N PRO A 48 11.68 13.70 10.27
CA PRO A 48 10.60 14.48 9.69
C PRO A 48 10.70 14.51 8.16
N PRO A 49 9.58 14.62 7.43
CA PRO A 49 9.59 14.78 5.98
C PRO A 49 10.27 16.10 5.61
N HIS A 50 11.18 16.05 4.63
CA HIS A 50 11.89 17.24 4.16
C HIS A 50 10.98 18.22 3.38
N ASN A 51 9.87 17.72 2.81
CA ASN A 51 8.91 18.53 2.08
C ASN A 51 7.49 17.96 2.26
N LEU A 52 6.76 18.49 3.25
CA LEU A 52 5.39 18.05 3.54
C LEU A 52 4.41 18.48 2.44
N SER A 53 4.62 19.63 1.82
CA SER A 53 3.75 20.13 0.74
C SER A 53 3.74 19.17 -0.46
N MET A 54 4.90 18.60 -0.82
CA MET A 54 4.99 17.59 -1.88
C MET A 54 4.23 16.30 -1.51
N THR A 55 4.33 15.84 -0.26
CA THR A 55 3.57 14.67 0.22
C THR A 55 2.07 14.89 0.11
N ILE A 56 1.57 16.08 0.49
CA ILE A 56 0.15 16.42 0.40
C ILE A 56 -0.31 16.57 -1.05
N ALA A 57 0.52 17.14 -1.93
CA ALA A 57 0.22 17.19 -3.36
C ALA A 57 0.05 15.79 -3.96
N GLY A 58 0.95 14.86 -3.60
CA GLY A 58 0.84 13.45 -3.98
C GLY A 58 -0.44 12.79 -3.44
N ALA A 59 -0.76 13.01 -2.17
CA ALA A 59 -2.00 12.51 -1.56
C ALA A 59 -3.26 13.04 -2.27
N GLY A 60 -3.27 14.32 -2.67
CA GLY A 60 -4.36 14.91 -3.45
C GLY A 60 -4.52 14.26 -4.82
N MET A 61 -3.42 14.00 -5.53
CA MET A 61 -3.46 13.28 -6.81
C MET A 61 -3.95 11.84 -6.65
N LEU A 62 -3.51 11.12 -5.61
CA LEU A 62 -3.99 9.78 -5.30
C LEU A 62 -5.49 9.79 -5.02
N TRP A 63 -5.98 10.76 -4.23
CA TRP A 63 -7.40 10.86 -3.92
C TRP A 63 -8.26 11.10 -5.16
N VAL A 64 -7.88 12.05 -6.03
CA VAL A 64 -8.59 12.30 -7.29
C VAL A 64 -8.53 11.09 -8.21
N GLY A 65 -7.36 10.46 -8.35
CA GLY A 65 -7.19 9.25 -9.14
C GLY A 65 -8.02 8.07 -8.61
N TRP A 66 -8.26 8.02 -7.30
CA TRP A 66 -9.03 6.95 -6.66
C TRP A 66 -10.51 6.93 -7.05
N PHE A 67 -11.07 8.00 -7.62
CA PHE A 67 -12.43 7.95 -8.15
C PHE A 67 -12.56 7.05 -9.38
N GLY A 68 -11.47 6.86 -10.13
CA GLY A 68 -11.41 5.95 -11.28
C GLY A 68 -10.86 4.56 -10.94
N PHE A 69 -10.40 4.36 -9.71
CA PHE A 69 -9.86 3.10 -9.21
C PHE A 69 -10.94 2.36 -8.40
#